data_AF-A0A954UWV2-F1
#
_entry.id   AF-A0A954UWV2-F1
#
_cell.length_a   1.000
_cell.length_b   1.000
_cell.length_c   1.000
_cell.angle_alpha   90.00
_cell.angle_beta   90.00
_cell.angle_gamma   90.00
#
_symmetry.space_group_name_H-M   'P 1'
#
loop_
_entity.id
_entity.type
_entity.pdbx_description
1 polymer ?
#
loop_
_entity_poly.entity_id
_entity_poly.type
_entity_poly.pdbx_seq_one_letter_code
_entity_poly.pdbx_strand_id
1 'polypeptide(L)'
;VTVPAVEAVPSDVPAEIGVPRDPLLPRRRDRLARNDANSIILEINEQLRRSWQSHGIVAAPPVDDEEWAQRAVGYLFGRSATRKELTFLAGLAESTRRAEFLEQLLGPDYSDEYAAYWSGQWSGWLLSGSHGSASNARVYRVGLERHLEDRIKSGLGFDRIAYELLTATGSNEPREADFNAATNYLLALVDRDDKKTATRVASEACRVLLGQRLQCAQCHTDPLNGTPQERFWQVASAFQPLDISALRVGRGRIIDQNESQPTLAYTDAAGESQSVSPADLRGNPLPSDGDVAPRAALADVLVRTPQLGFAVVNRLWAAALNYGFTLPVDNISRQNPVSHPELVDMLGEQIAAHDYDLRELQRWIVLSDAFDRSDVMTARNELDFPDCGSVAYFSRSYYRPVLFQDASQGLDWLVQGGKPRVTNPEDAGHQPDLLGSRQQDASAYRKPGERAKAIQPEGAIGQLMPMAELVAVRALTNQQNLTPEQQMWHAYLLVSGREPTRAELEQAKAIYEAAKGKEVDALERIVWVLLNTNS
;
A
#
# COMPACT_ATOMS: atom_id res chain seq x y z
N VAL A 1 -40.86 43.39 -2.68
CA VAL A 1 -40.65 42.03 -3.22
C VAL A 1 -40.03 41.21 -2.11
N THR A 2 -40.89 40.48 -1.39
CA THR A 2 -40.58 39.68 -0.20
C THR A 2 -40.12 38.29 -0.63
N VAL A 3 -38.96 37.86 -0.12
CA VAL A 3 -38.38 36.54 -0.33
C VAL A 3 -39.15 35.52 0.53
N PRO A 4 -39.60 34.37 -0.02
CA PRO A 4 -40.37 33.40 0.75
C PRO A 4 -39.49 32.59 1.70
N ALA A 5 -40.08 32.20 2.83
CA ALA A 5 -39.47 31.39 3.87
C ALA A 5 -39.23 29.94 3.40
N VAL A 6 -38.09 29.37 3.80
CA VAL A 6 -37.74 27.96 3.59
C VAL A 6 -38.45 27.14 4.67
N GLU A 7 -39.35 26.25 4.24
CA GLU A 7 -39.99 25.25 5.11
C GLU A 7 -38.96 24.20 5.57
N ALA A 8 -39.04 23.84 6.85
CA ALA A 8 -38.21 22.81 7.47
C ALA A 8 -38.54 21.43 6.91
N VAL A 9 -37.51 20.68 6.51
CA VAL A 9 -37.61 19.28 6.07
C VAL A 9 -37.88 18.37 7.29
N PRO A 10 -38.81 17.39 7.22
CA PRO A 10 -39.10 16.48 8.33
C PRO A 10 -37.92 15.55 8.66
N SER A 11 -37.67 15.37 9.95
CA SER A 11 -36.55 14.61 10.52
C SER A 11 -36.82 13.10 10.64
N ASP A 12 -37.18 12.45 9.54
CA ASP A 12 -37.33 10.98 9.52
C ASP A 12 -36.12 10.34 8.84
N VAL A 13 -34.99 10.35 9.55
CA VAL A 13 -33.86 9.44 9.27
C VAL A 13 -34.13 8.16 10.07
N PRO A 14 -34.20 6.98 9.43
CA PRO A 14 -34.30 5.72 10.16
C PRO A 14 -33.14 5.57 11.14
N ALA A 15 -33.49 5.31 12.39
CA ALA A 15 -32.54 4.98 13.44
C ALA A 15 -31.87 3.63 13.16
N GLU A 16 -30.54 3.69 13.03
CA GLU A 16 -29.49 2.72 13.40
C GLU A 16 -28.36 2.74 12.35
N ILE A 17 -27.65 3.87 12.28
CA ILE A 17 -26.24 3.84 11.88
C ILE A 17 -25.51 3.26 13.08
N GLY A 18 -25.14 1.98 12.97
CA GLY A 18 -24.50 1.22 14.03
C GLY A 18 -23.38 2.02 14.71
N VAL A 19 -23.49 2.18 16.02
CA VAL A 19 -22.38 2.66 16.85
C VAL A 19 -21.20 1.71 16.62
N PRO A 20 -20.01 2.19 16.23
CA PRO A 20 -18.85 1.33 16.04
C PRO A 20 -18.57 0.55 17.32
N ARG A 21 -18.53 -0.78 17.21
CA ARG A 21 -18.07 -1.68 18.27
C ARG A 21 -16.66 -1.26 18.68
N ASP A 22 -16.35 -1.31 19.97
CA ASP A 22 -15.04 -0.90 20.48
C ASP A 22 -13.92 -1.62 19.69
N PRO A 23 -13.12 -0.89 18.88
CA PRO A 23 -12.08 -1.47 18.03
C PRO A 23 -11.01 -2.19 18.87
N LEU A 24 -10.95 -1.89 20.16
CA LEU A 24 -10.05 -2.46 21.12
C LEU A 24 -10.72 -3.64 21.84
N LEU A 25 -11.05 -4.75 21.17
CA LEU A 25 -11.32 -6.04 21.85
C LEU A 25 -10.53 -7.18 21.18
N PRO A 26 -9.60 -7.88 21.88
CA PRO A 26 -8.97 -9.04 21.28
C PRO A 26 -9.99 -10.17 21.24
N ARG A 27 -10.14 -10.81 20.08
CA ARG A 27 -10.48 -12.24 20.11
C ARG A 27 -9.18 -12.98 20.40
N ARG A 28 -9.19 -13.88 21.40
CA ARG A 28 -8.09 -14.83 21.60
C ARG A 28 -7.81 -15.52 20.26
N ARG A 29 -6.53 -15.62 19.87
CA ARG A 29 -6.08 -16.33 18.66
C ARG A 29 -6.58 -17.79 18.60
N ASP A 30 -6.92 -18.38 19.74
CA ASP A 30 -7.21 -19.82 19.86
C ASP A 30 -8.51 -20.30 19.19
N ARG A 31 -9.25 -19.49 18.42
CA ARG A 31 -10.48 -19.94 17.73
C ARG A 31 -11.07 -18.98 16.69
N LEU A 32 -10.27 -18.23 15.93
CA LEU A 32 -10.82 -17.63 14.71
C LEU A 32 -11.11 -18.75 13.72
N ALA A 33 -12.36 -18.88 13.28
CA ALA A 33 -12.72 -19.87 12.29
C ALA A 33 -12.05 -19.51 10.96
N ARG A 34 -11.12 -20.36 10.53
CA ARG A 34 -10.43 -20.23 9.25
C ARG A 34 -11.38 -20.73 8.17
N ASN A 35 -11.93 -19.81 7.38
CA ASN A 35 -12.76 -20.16 6.25
C ASN A 35 -11.87 -20.49 5.04
N ASP A 36 -12.37 -21.32 4.12
CA ASP A 36 -11.70 -21.55 2.85
C ASP A 36 -11.80 -20.31 1.94
N ALA A 37 -10.86 -20.17 1.00
CA ALA A 37 -10.76 -19.00 0.13
C ALA A 37 -12.05 -18.74 -0.67
N ASN A 38 -12.73 -19.78 -1.17
CA ASN A 38 -13.96 -19.62 -1.95
C ASN A 38 -15.09 -19.08 -1.08
N SER A 39 -15.24 -19.57 0.15
CA SER A 39 -16.21 -19.04 1.09
C SER A 39 -15.96 -17.56 1.41
N ILE A 40 -14.70 -17.16 1.58
CA ILE A 40 -14.33 -15.75 1.82
C ILE A 40 -14.66 -14.88 0.60
N ILE A 41 -14.31 -15.33 -0.61
CA ILE A 41 -14.60 -14.63 -1.86
C ILE A 41 -16.11 -14.46 -2.07
N LEU A 42 -16.89 -15.51 -1.83
CA LEU A 42 -18.35 -15.45 -1.93
C LEU A 42 -18.95 -14.46 -0.93
N GLU A 43 -18.41 -14.41 0.30
CA GLU A 43 -18.86 -13.45 1.32
C GLU A 43 -18.50 -12.00 0.96
N ILE A 44 -17.29 -11.74 0.43
CA ILE A 44 -16.93 -10.42 -0.12
C ILE A 44 -17.97 -9.98 -1.15
N ASN A 45 -18.26 -10.87 -2.11
CA ASN A 45 -19.16 -10.57 -3.22
C ASN A 45 -20.60 -10.34 -2.73
N GLU A 46 -21.07 -11.14 -1.79
CA GLU A 46 -22.41 -11.01 -1.23
C GLU A 46 -22.59 -9.70 -0.46
N GLN A 47 -21.62 -9.30 0.37
CA GLN A 47 -21.70 -8.04 1.11
C GLN A 47 -21.67 -6.82 0.18
N LEU A 48 -20.82 -6.84 -0.86
CA LEU A 48 -20.80 -5.78 -1.88
C LEU A 48 -22.11 -5.71 -2.65
N ARG A 49 -22.68 -6.86 -3.07
CA ARG A 49 -23.97 -6.90 -3.78
C ARG A 49 -25.11 -6.38 -2.92
N ARG A 50 -25.15 -6.70 -1.62
CA ARG A 50 -26.13 -6.14 -0.68
C ARG A 50 -25.98 -4.63 -0.55
N SER A 51 -24.74 -4.14 -0.49
CA SER A 51 -24.44 -2.70 -0.50
C SER A 51 -24.96 -2.03 -1.78
N TRP A 52 -24.70 -2.59 -2.95
CA TRP A 52 -25.21 -2.05 -4.21
C TRP A 52 -26.74 -2.06 -4.29
N GLN A 53 -27.38 -3.17 -3.90
CA GLN A 53 -28.83 -3.31 -3.91
C GLN A 53 -29.53 -2.29 -2.99
N SER A 54 -29.02 -2.13 -1.76
CA SER A 54 -29.60 -1.19 -0.79
C SER A 54 -29.48 0.27 -1.22
N HIS A 55 -28.48 0.61 -2.03
CA HIS A 55 -28.25 1.97 -2.55
C HIS A 55 -28.76 2.17 -3.98
N GLY A 56 -29.41 1.16 -4.59
CA GLY A 56 -29.90 1.23 -5.97
C GLY A 56 -28.80 1.37 -7.03
N ILE A 57 -27.58 0.94 -6.70
CA ILE A 57 -26.41 0.97 -7.57
C ILE A 57 -26.40 -0.29 -8.44
N VAL A 58 -26.14 -0.14 -9.74
CA VAL A 58 -25.82 -1.25 -10.63
C VAL A 58 -24.33 -1.18 -10.95
N ALA A 59 -23.58 -2.19 -10.53
CA ALA A 59 -22.15 -2.27 -10.78
C ALA A 59 -21.81 -2.26 -12.27
N ALA A 60 -20.62 -1.75 -12.59
CA ALA A 60 -20.08 -1.79 -13.94
C ALA A 60 -20.01 -3.24 -14.46
N PRO A 61 -20.06 -3.44 -15.79
CA PRO A 61 -19.91 -4.77 -16.36
C PRO A 61 -18.55 -5.39 -15.95
N PRO A 62 -18.46 -6.74 -15.93
CA PRO A 62 -17.19 -7.41 -15.76
C PRO A 62 -16.24 -7.04 -16.90
N VAL A 63 -14.94 -7.01 -16.62
CA VAL A 63 -13.90 -6.87 -17.64
C VAL A 63 -13.67 -8.20 -18.35
N ASP A 64 -13.12 -8.16 -19.57
CA ASP A 64 -12.66 -9.37 -20.23
C ASP A 64 -11.40 -9.96 -19.57
N ASP A 65 -11.00 -11.15 -19.99
CA ASP A 65 -9.87 -11.86 -19.39
C ASP A 65 -8.52 -11.18 -19.63
N GLU A 66 -8.35 -10.48 -20.75
CA GLU A 66 -7.11 -9.79 -21.05
C GLU A 66 -6.94 -8.58 -20.13
N GLU A 67 -7.98 -7.74 -20.00
CA GLU A 67 -7.99 -6.61 -19.09
C GLU A 67 -7.89 -7.08 -17.63
N TRP A 68 -8.59 -8.15 -17.24
CA TRP A 68 -8.45 -8.73 -15.90
C TRP A 68 -7.01 -9.19 -15.62
N ALA A 69 -6.36 -9.88 -16.56
CA ALA A 69 -5.00 -10.36 -16.38
C ALA A 69 -3.96 -9.24 -16.35
N GLN A 70 -4.11 -8.21 -17.19
CA GLN A 70 -3.26 -7.02 -17.12
C GLN A 70 -3.36 -6.35 -15.74
N ARG A 71 -4.56 -6.26 -15.19
CA ARG A 71 -4.77 -5.71 -13.84
C ARG A 71 -4.18 -6.60 -12.76
N ALA A 72 -4.35 -7.91 -12.84
CA ALA A 72 -3.82 -8.86 -11.86
C ALA A 72 -2.28 -8.84 -11.84
N VAL A 73 -1.63 -8.88 -13.00
CA VAL A 73 -0.17 -8.80 -13.10
C VAL A 73 0.32 -7.42 -12.67
N GLY A 74 -0.36 -6.35 -13.06
CA GLY A 74 -0.05 -4.99 -12.63
C GLY A 74 -0.11 -4.83 -11.11
N TYR A 75 -1.11 -5.42 -10.47
CA TYR A 75 -1.25 -5.41 -9.01
C TYR A 75 -0.21 -6.29 -8.30
N LEU A 76 0.08 -7.48 -8.80
CA LEU A 76 0.94 -8.44 -8.11
C LEU A 76 2.44 -8.17 -8.30
N PHE A 77 2.82 -7.53 -9.42
CA PHE A 77 4.22 -7.40 -9.83
C PHE A 77 4.61 -5.99 -10.29
N GLY A 78 3.64 -5.06 -10.41
CA GLY A 78 3.92 -3.72 -10.90
C GLY A 78 4.34 -3.70 -12.37
N ARG A 79 3.83 -4.62 -13.20
CA ARG A 79 4.13 -4.66 -14.65
C ARG A 79 2.95 -5.17 -15.48
N SER A 80 3.05 -4.99 -16.80
CA SER A 80 2.09 -5.56 -17.75
C SER A 80 2.22 -7.08 -17.85
N ALA A 81 1.11 -7.75 -18.14
CA ALA A 81 1.09 -9.17 -18.48
C ALA A 81 1.87 -9.41 -19.79
N THR A 82 2.71 -10.44 -19.78
CA THR A 82 3.46 -10.90 -20.94
C THR A 82 2.56 -11.70 -21.88
N ARG A 83 2.97 -11.79 -23.15
CA ARG A 83 2.27 -12.63 -24.13
C ARG A 83 2.19 -14.10 -23.71
N LYS A 84 3.21 -14.62 -23.02
CA LYS A 84 3.22 -16.00 -22.53
C LYS A 84 2.14 -16.21 -21.47
N GLU A 85 2.01 -15.26 -20.53
CA GLU A 85 0.97 -15.28 -19.50
C GLU A 85 -0.43 -15.19 -20.12
N LEU A 86 -0.66 -14.26 -21.05
CA LEU A 86 -1.95 -14.13 -21.74
C LEU A 86 -2.31 -15.37 -22.58
N THR A 87 -1.32 -15.96 -23.26
CA THR A 87 -1.52 -17.20 -24.02
C THR A 87 -1.84 -18.37 -23.09
N PHE A 88 -1.17 -18.46 -21.94
CA PHE A 88 -1.45 -19.47 -20.93
C PHE A 88 -2.87 -19.33 -20.39
N LEU A 89 -3.27 -18.12 -19.99
CA LEU A 89 -4.63 -17.81 -19.54
C LEU A 89 -5.69 -18.25 -20.57
N ALA A 90 -5.51 -17.90 -21.84
CA ALA A 90 -6.44 -18.25 -22.92
C ALA A 90 -6.57 -19.77 -23.13
N GLY A 91 -5.55 -20.54 -22.74
CA GLY A 91 -5.55 -22.01 -22.80
C GLY A 91 -6.29 -22.71 -21.66
N LEU A 92 -6.66 -21.99 -20.59
CA LEU A 92 -7.34 -22.55 -19.43
C LEU A 92 -8.86 -22.66 -19.63
N ALA A 93 -9.48 -23.59 -18.91
CA ALA A 93 -10.92 -23.82 -18.93
C ALA A 93 -11.69 -22.59 -18.39
N GLU A 94 -12.71 -22.15 -19.12
CA GLU A 94 -13.44 -20.90 -18.82
C GLU A 94 -13.95 -20.80 -17.39
N SER A 95 -14.43 -21.92 -16.82
CA SER A 95 -14.98 -21.96 -15.45
C SER A 95 -13.96 -21.73 -14.34
N THR A 96 -12.67 -21.96 -14.60
CA THR A 96 -11.61 -21.94 -13.58
C THR A 96 -10.40 -21.11 -14.00
N ARG A 97 -10.39 -20.58 -15.24
CA ARG A 97 -9.29 -19.87 -15.88
C ARG A 97 -8.64 -18.82 -15.00
N ARG A 98 -9.42 -17.93 -14.40
CA ARG A 98 -8.88 -16.84 -13.56
C ARG A 98 -8.28 -17.35 -12.25
N ALA A 99 -8.93 -18.33 -11.62
CA ALA A 99 -8.42 -18.95 -10.41
C ALA A 99 -7.11 -19.72 -10.69
N GLU A 100 -7.09 -20.57 -11.72
CA GLU A 100 -5.90 -21.34 -12.11
C GLU A 100 -4.75 -20.43 -12.56
N PHE A 101 -5.04 -19.35 -13.28
CA PHE A 101 -4.03 -18.35 -13.64
C PHE A 101 -3.44 -17.66 -12.41
N LEU A 102 -4.30 -17.25 -11.47
CA LEU A 102 -3.84 -16.61 -10.24
C LEU A 102 -3.01 -17.56 -9.36
N GLU A 103 -3.37 -18.84 -9.27
CA GLU A 103 -2.55 -19.84 -8.57
C GLU A 103 -1.15 -19.96 -9.19
N GLN A 104 -1.04 -19.87 -10.52
CA GLN A 104 0.28 -19.84 -11.16
C GLN A 104 1.06 -18.58 -10.75
N LEU A 105 0.44 -17.40 -10.79
CA LEU A 105 1.08 -16.13 -10.45
C LEU A 105 1.48 -16.03 -8.96
N LEU A 106 0.74 -16.66 -8.06
CA LEU A 106 1.08 -16.72 -6.64
C LEU A 106 2.04 -17.89 -6.30
N GLY A 107 2.35 -18.73 -7.29
CA GLY A 107 3.18 -19.91 -7.18
C GLY A 107 4.69 -19.64 -7.12
N PRO A 108 5.50 -20.71 -7.03
CA PRO A 108 6.94 -20.62 -6.80
C PRO A 108 7.70 -19.92 -7.95
N ASP A 109 7.26 -20.09 -9.20
CA ASP A 109 7.91 -19.50 -10.37
C ASP A 109 7.92 -17.97 -10.37
N TYR A 110 6.95 -17.37 -9.67
CA TYR A 110 6.77 -15.93 -9.53
C TYR A 110 7.21 -15.39 -8.17
N SER A 111 7.68 -16.27 -7.27
CA SER A 111 7.91 -15.91 -5.87
C SER A 111 8.97 -14.81 -5.69
N ASP A 112 10.03 -14.84 -6.50
CA ASP A 112 11.11 -13.85 -6.43
C ASP A 112 10.63 -12.48 -6.92
N GLU A 113 9.87 -12.47 -8.01
CA GLU A 113 9.32 -11.25 -8.58
C GLU A 113 8.30 -10.61 -7.65
N TYR A 114 7.40 -11.44 -7.10
CA TYR A 114 6.43 -11.03 -6.10
C TYR A 114 7.10 -10.42 -4.87
N ALA A 115 8.12 -11.08 -4.33
CA ALA A 115 8.79 -10.63 -3.11
C ALA A 115 9.52 -9.30 -3.33
N ALA A 116 10.19 -9.12 -4.47
CA ALA A 116 10.87 -7.88 -4.81
C ALA A 116 9.90 -6.70 -4.99
N TYR A 117 8.75 -6.92 -5.65
CA TYR A 117 7.75 -5.87 -5.81
C TYR A 117 7.13 -5.47 -4.47
N TRP A 118 6.64 -6.44 -3.70
CA TRP A 118 5.95 -6.16 -2.45
C TRP A 118 6.88 -5.67 -1.34
N SER A 119 8.16 -6.02 -1.33
CA SER A 119 9.14 -5.42 -0.41
C SER A 119 9.33 -3.93 -0.69
N GLY A 120 9.36 -3.54 -1.97
CA GLY A 120 9.37 -2.15 -2.40
C GLY A 120 8.14 -1.38 -1.92
N GLN A 121 6.93 -1.92 -2.16
CA GLN A 121 5.67 -1.32 -1.73
C GLN A 121 5.62 -1.15 -0.21
N TRP A 122 5.90 -2.20 0.56
CA TRP A 122 5.87 -2.15 2.01
C TRP A 122 6.91 -1.22 2.60
N SER A 123 8.14 -1.20 2.06
CA SER A 123 9.17 -0.26 2.51
C SER A 123 8.77 1.20 2.27
N GLY A 124 8.12 1.50 1.14
CA GLY A 124 7.58 2.82 0.82
C GLY A 124 6.53 3.25 1.83
N TRP A 125 5.57 2.37 2.16
CA TRP A 125 4.54 2.66 3.15
C TRP A 125 5.10 2.80 4.57
N LEU A 126 6.01 1.91 4.98
CA LEU A 126 6.65 1.93 6.30
C LEU A 126 7.48 3.19 6.53
N LEU A 127 8.11 3.73 5.49
CA LEU A 127 9.02 4.89 5.58
C LEU A 127 8.40 6.20 5.08
N SER A 128 7.11 6.20 4.72
CA SER A 128 6.38 7.34 4.15
C SER A 128 6.35 8.60 5.04
N GLY A 129 6.38 8.43 6.36
CA GLY A 129 6.47 9.54 7.33
C GLY A 129 7.91 9.99 7.62
N SER A 130 8.93 9.34 7.05
CA SER A 130 10.33 9.67 7.32
C SER A 130 10.79 10.90 6.54
N HIS A 131 10.86 12.04 7.22
CA HIS A 131 11.38 13.31 6.70
C HIS A 131 12.91 13.46 6.89
N GLY A 132 13.63 12.33 7.03
CA GLY A 132 15.07 12.32 7.23
C GLY A 132 15.85 12.89 6.03
N SER A 133 17.07 13.36 6.26
CA SER A 133 17.99 13.80 5.18
C SER A 133 18.02 12.76 4.05
N ALA A 134 17.78 13.21 2.82
CA ALA A 134 17.59 12.41 1.61
C ALA A 134 18.75 11.44 1.25
N SER A 135 19.87 11.48 1.96
CA SER A 135 21.02 10.58 1.81
C SER A 135 21.00 9.39 2.79
N ASN A 136 20.63 9.57 4.06
CA ASN A 136 20.62 8.49 5.06
C ASN A 136 19.42 7.55 4.88
N ALA A 137 18.27 8.11 4.50
CA ALA A 137 17.03 7.37 4.29
C ALA A 137 17.15 6.29 3.20
N ARG A 138 18.00 6.51 2.18
CA ARG A 138 18.16 5.56 1.04
C ARG A 138 18.87 4.28 1.43
N VAL A 139 19.90 4.37 2.29
CA VAL A 139 20.68 3.19 2.70
C VAL A 139 19.87 2.32 3.65
N TYR A 140 19.17 2.93 4.61
CA TYR A 140 18.28 2.19 5.51
C TYR A 140 17.16 1.49 4.72
N ARG A 141 16.61 2.18 3.72
CA ARG A 141 15.59 1.62 2.85
C ARG A 141 16.03 0.35 2.13
N VAL A 142 17.22 0.32 1.49
CA VAL A 142 17.70 -0.90 0.80
C VAL A 142 17.88 -2.07 1.77
N GLY A 143 18.42 -1.79 2.97
CA GLY A 143 18.54 -2.82 4.01
C GLY A 143 17.18 -3.36 4.46
N LEU A 144 16.18 -2.48 4.61
CA LEU A 144 14.82 -2.85 4.95
C LEU A 144 14.14 -3.64 3.81
N GLU A 145 14.26 -3.21 2.56
CA GLU A 145 13.69 -3.90 1.40
C GLU A 145 14.20 -5.33 1.29
N ARG A 146 15.52 -5.56 1.48
CA ARG A 146 16.08 -6.91 1.49
C ARG A 146 15.51 -7.78 2.59
N HIS A 147 15.37 -7.23 3.80
CA HIS A 147 14.75 -7.95 4.91
C HIS A 147 13.31 -8.33 4.58
N LEU A 148 12.52 -7.38 4.06
CA LEU A 148 11.13 -7.61 3.68
C LEU A 148 11.02 -8.61 2.54
N GLU A 149 11.89 -8.54 1.53
CA GLU A 149 11.94 -9.48 0.41
C GLU A 149 12.17 -10.91 0.92
N ASP A 150 13.15 -11.12 1.80
CA ASP A 150 13.42 -12.42 2.41
C ASP A 150 12.19 -12.96 3.17
N ARG A 151 11.53 -12.11 3.97
CA ARG A 151 10.36 -12.51 4.76
C ARG A 151 9.14 -12.81 3.90
N ILE A 152 8.83 -11.93 2.95
CA ILE A 152 7.71 -12.08 2.01
C ILE A 152 7.92 -13.32 1.14
N LYS A 153 9.14 -13.54 0.64
CA LYS A 153 9.50 -14.74 -0.13
C LYS A 153 9.33 -16.02 0.69
N SER A 154 9.67 -16.00 1.97
CA SER A 154 9.50 -17.15 2.87
C SER A 154 8.05 -17.45 3.26
N GLY A 155 7.10 -16.58 2.92
CA GLY A 155 5.70 -16.69 3.34
C GLY A 155 5.50 -16.37 4.82
N LEU A 156 6.38 -15.57 5.43
CA LEU A 156 6.21 -15.16 6.82
C LEU A 156 5.02 -14.19 6.95
N GLY A 157 4.12 -14.50 7.87
CA GLY A 157 2.96 -13.67 8.20
C GLY A 157 3.31 -12.23 8.52
N PHE A 158 2.49 -11.27 8.06
CA PHE A 158 2.77 -9.86 8.26
C PHE A 158 2.77 -9.44 9.75
N ASP A 159 2.04 -10.12 10.62
CA ASP A 159 2.11 -9.89 12.07
C ASP A 159 3.50 -10.19 12.64
N ARG A 160 4.14 -11.27 12.17
CA ARG A 160 5.50 -11.64 12.57
C ARG A 160 6.53 -10.67 11.97
N ILE A 161 6.33 -10.24 10.73
CA ILE A 161 7.16 -9.19 10.13
C ILE A 161 7.05 -7.90 10.96
N ALA A 162 5.83 -7.45 11.28
CA ALA A 162 5.61 -6.26 12.09
C ALA A 162 6.25 -6.38 13.48
N TYR A 163 6.15 -7.56 14.12
CA TYR A 163 6.84 -7.84 15.38
C TYR A 163 8.36 -7.72 15.22
N GLU A 164 8.96 -8.40 14.23
CA GLU A 164 10.41 -8.34 13.95
C GLU A 164 10.90 -6.89 13.76
N LEU A 165 10.16 -6.07 13.02
CA LEU A 165 10.49 -4.66 12.79
C LEU A 165 10.42 -3.83 14.08
N LEU A 166 9.39 -4.03 14.91
CA LEU A 166 9.19 -3.28 16.15
C LEU A 166 10.17 -3.68 17.26
N THR A 167 10.63 -4.93 17.28
CA THR A 167 11.54 -5.46 18.32
C THR A 167 12.99 -5.57 17.87
N ALA A 168 13.32 -5.16 16.64
CA ALA A 168 14.66 -5.29 16.09
C ALA A 168 15.74 -4.67 17.00
N THR A 169 16.82 -5.42 17.23
CA THR A 169 18.07 -5.00 17.88
C THR A 169 19.25 -5.51 17.06
N GLY A 170 20.44 -4.95 17.29
CA GLY A 170 21.67 -5.29 16.58
C GLY A 170 22.12 -4.22 15.60
N SER A 171 23.06 -4.59 14.74
CA SER A 171 23.64 -3.70 13.72
C SER A 171 22.95 -3.84 12.38
N ASN A 172 22.81 -2.74 11.64
CA ASN A 172 22.35 -2.82 10.25
C ASN A 172 23.50 -3.10 9.25
N GLU A 173 24.72 -3.38 9.73
CA GLU A 173 25.90 -3.67 8.89
C GLU A 173 26.10 -5.19 8.65
N PRO A 174 26.03 -5.69 7.40
CA PRO A 174 26.08 -7.13 7.10
C PRO A 174 27.31 -7.90 7.57
N ARG A 175 28.40 -7.22 7.91
CA ARG A 175 29.67 -7.84 8.34
C ARG A 175 29.84 -7.90 9.85
N GLU A 176 28.92 -7.33 10.61
CA GLU A 176 28.97 -7.35 12.06
C GLU A 176 28.31 -8.61 12.63
N ALA A 177 28.79 -9.08 13.79
CA ALA A 177 28.39 -10.36 14.36
C ALA A 177 26.89 -10.39 14.76
N ASP A 178 26.33 -9.24 15.11
CA ASP A 178 24.93 -9.04 15.47
C ASP A 178 24.16 -8.32 14.36
N PHE A 179 24.50 -8.60 13.10
CA PHE A 179 23.77 -8.06 11.96
C PHE A 179 22.28 -8.43 12.00
N ASN A 180 21.43 -7.42 11.89
CA ASN A 180 19.99 -7.55 11.79
C ASN A 180 19.43 -6.46 10.86
N ALA A 181 19.02 -6.86 9.67
CA ALA A 181 18.48 -5.95 8.67
C ALA A 181 17.14 -5.29 9.07
N ALA A 182 16.36 -5.89 9.98
CA ALA A 182 15.10 -5.32 10.47
C ALA A 182 15.31 -3.98 11.21
N THR A 183 16.50 -3.78 11.79
CA THR A 183 16.86 -2.53 12.51
C THR A 183 16.78 -1.29 11.63
N ASN A 184 16.89 -1.45 10.30
CA ASN A 184 16.77 -0.35 9.35
C ASN A 184 15.42 0.39 9.44
N TYR A 185 14.34 -0.28 9.84
CA TYR A 185 13.04 0.38 10.03
C TYR A 185 13.10 1.42 11.15
N LEU A 186 13.55 1.03 12.33
CA LEU A 186 13.68 1.92 13.48
C LEU A 186 14.76 2.98 13.26
N LEU A 187 15.90 2.62 12.65
CA LEU A 187 16.96 3.56 12.28
C LEU A 187 16.49 4.66 11.32
N ALA A 188 15.55 4.34 10.42
CA ALA A 188 14.96 5.31 9.50
C ALA A 188 13.96 6.26 10.19
N LEU A 189 13.51 5.95 11.41
CA LEU A 189 12.59 6.76 12.21
C LEU A 189 13.30 7.60 13.28
N VAL A 190 14.63 7.47 13.40
CA VAL A 190 15.44 8.27 14.32
C VAL A 190 15.30 9.75 13.98
N ASP A 191 14.99 10.55 15.00
CA ASP A 191 14.90 11.99 14.86
C ASP A 191 16.27 12.65 15.09
N ARG A 192 16.46 13.89 14.61
CA ARG A 192 17.70 14.65 14.90
C ARG A 192 17.78 15.04 16.37
N ASP A 193 16.62 15.21 16.99
CA ASP A 193 16.49 15.39 18.44
C ASP A 193 16.18 14.03 19.05
N ASP A 194 17.18 13.37 19.63
CA ASP A 194 17.05 12.01 20.21
C ASP A 194 15.87 11.90 21.18
N LYS A 195 15.50 13.00 21.86
CA LYS A 195 14.35 13.07 22.78
C LYS A 195 12.99 12.87 22.08
N LYS A 196 12.94 12.97 20.76
CA LYS A 196 11.73 12.80 19.93
C LYS A 196 11.69 11.47 19.18
N THR A 197 12.74 10.65 19.28
CA THR A 197 12.76 9.36 18.58
C THR A 197 11.64 8.44 19.07
N ALA A 198 11.44 8.33 20.39
CA ALA A 198 10.39 7.49 20.96
C ALA A 198 8.97 7.91 20.51
N THR A 199 8.68 9.21 20.53
CA THR A 199 7.38 9.77 20.11
C THR A 199 7.15 9.61 18.60
N ARG A 200 8.20 9.74 17.79
CA ARG A 200 8.15 9.51 16.35
C ARG A 200 7.92 8.04 16.01
N VAL A 201 8.67 7.13 16.62
CA VAL A 201 8.50 5.68 16.42
C VAL A 201 7.08 5.26 16.79
N ALA A 202 6.56 5.69 17.94
CA ALA A 202 5.19 5.39 18.35
C ALA A 202 4.14 5.91 17.35
N SER A 203 4.31 7.15 16.87
CA SER A 203 3.39 7.76 15.90
C SER A 203 3.36 6.99 14.58
N GLU A 204 4.54 6.66 14.03
CA GLU A 204 4.68 5.99 12.74
C GLU A 204 4.29 4.51 12.81
N ALA A 205 4.62 3.81 13.91
CA ALA A 205 4.18 2.44 14.14
C ALA A 205 2.65 2.35 14.20
N CYS A 206 1.99 3.24 14.95
CA CYS A 206 0.52 3.21 15.03
C CYS A 206 -0.15 3.61 13.71
N ARG A 207 0.40 4.61 13.01
CA ARG A 207 -0.12 5.03 11.70
C ARG A 207 -0.01 3.89 10.68
N VAL A 208 1.19 3.33 10.50
CA VAL A 208 1.41 2.33 9.45
C VAL A 208 0.86 0.96 9.85
N LEU A 209 1.05 0.50 11.07
CA LEU A 209 0.65 -0.87 11.45
C LEU A 209 -0.81 -0.97 11.89
N LEU A 210 -1.42 0.12 12.35
CA LEU A 210 -2.77 0.08 12.95
C LEU A 210 -3.78 1.00 12.23
N GLY A 211 -3.32 1.82 11.28
CA GLY A 211 -4.19 2.78 10.60
C GLY A 211 -4.72 3.89 11.52
N GLN A 212 -4.03 4.15 12.64
CA GLN A 212 -4.40 5.15 13.63
C GLN A 212 -3.36 6.26 13.71
N ARG A 213 -3.78 7.51 13.45
CA ARG A 213 -2.91 8.69 13.58
C ARG A 213 -3.00 9.24 15.00
N LEU A 214 -1.96 9.03 15.82
CA LEU A 214 -1.90 9.51 17.21
C LEU A 214 -1.30 10.92 17.36
N GLN A 215 -1.03 11.63 16.27
CA GLN A 215 -0.30 12.90 16.29
C GLN A 215 -1.03 14.02 17.05
N CYS A 216 -2.37 14.05 16.99
CA CYS A 216 -3.16 15.00 17.78
C CYS A 216 -3.05 14.70 19.28
N ALA A 217 -2.98 13.41 19.64
CA ALA A 217 -2.84 12.94 21.02
C ALA A 217 -1.50 13.32 21.69
N GLN A 218 -0.55 13.91 20.96
CA GLN A 218 0.70 14.39 21.56
C GLN A 218 0.49 15.61 22.45
N CYS A 219 -0.40 16.50 22.03
CA CYS A 219 -0.61 17.81 22.65
C CYS A 219 -1.92 17.92 23.44
N HIS A 220 -2.95 17.16 23.07
CA HIS A 220 -4.25 17.15 23.72
C HIS A 220 -4.98 15.84 23.43
N THR A 221 -6.06 15.52 24.15
CA THR A 221 -6.93 14.39 23.78
C THR A 221 -7.37 14.52 22.33
N ASP A 222 -7.20 13.46 21.54
CA ASP A 222 -7.53 13.44 20.12
C ASP A 222 -9.03 13.72 19.93
N PRO A 223 -9.42 14.83 19.26
CA PRO A 223 -10.82 15.20 19.08
C PRO A 223 -11.55 14.24 18.14
N LEU A 224 -10.83 13.49 17.31
CA LEU A 224 -11.40 12.61 16.30
C LEU A 224 -11.74 11.25 16.88
N ASN A 225 -10.81 10.67 17.64
CA ASN A 225 -10.93 9.31 18.16
C ASN A 225 -11.20 9.26 19.67
N GLY A 226 -10.95 10.36 20.39
CA GLY A 226 -11.07 10.43 21.84
C GLY A 226 -9.87 9.87 22.60
N THR A 227 -8.77 9.52 21.90
CA THR A 227 -7.55 9.00 22.51
C THR A 227 -6.96 10.04 23.48
N PRO A 228 -6.85 9.74 24.79
CA PRO A 228 -6.30 10.69 25.76
C PRO A 228 -4.87 11.08 25.42
N GLN A 229 -4.45 12.30 25.78
CA GLN A 229 -3.06 12.73 25.57
C GLN A 229 -2.07 11.76 26.24
N GLU A 230 -2.35 11.40 27.49
CA GLU A 230 -1.57 10.44 28.29
C GLU A 230 -1.34 9.11 27.54
N ARG A 231 -2.33 8.64 26.77
CA ARG A 231 -2.25 7.36 26.04
C ARG A 231 -1.13 7.37 25.02
N PHE A 232 -0.97 8.47 24.30
CA PHE A 232 0.12 8.61 23.33
C PHE A 232 1.48 8.46 24.03
N TRP A 233 1.65 9.18 25.14
CA TRP A 233 2.91 9.19 25.89
C TRP A 233 3.21 7.84 26.54
N GLN A 234 2.19 7.08 26.97
CA GLN A 234 2.35 5.72 27.49
C GLN A 234 2.78 4.72 26.40
N VAL A 235 2.31 4.88 25.16
CA VAL A 235 2.81 4.06 24.03
C VAL A 235 4.23 4.47 23.67
N ALA A 236 4.51 5.78 23.63
CA ALA A 236 5.84 6.30 23.32
C ALA A 236 6.89 5.88 24.37
N SER A 237 6.54 5.82 25.65
CA SER A 237 7.49 5.42 26.70
C SER A 237 7.99 3.99 26.56
N ALA A 238 7.26 3.10 25.87
CA ALA A 238 7.74 1.75 25.56
C ALA A 238 8.97 1.75 24.63
N PHE A 239 9.13 2.79 23.80
CA PHE A 239 10.27 2.96 22.90
C PHE A 239 11.39 3.80 23.50
N GLN A 240 11.22 4.32 24.72
CA GLN A 240 12.22 5.15 25.38
C GLN A 240 13.57 4.45 25.66
N PRO A 241 13.62 3.14 26.01
CA PRO A 241 14.87 2.40 26.20
C PRO A 241 15.69 2.18 24.92
N LEU A 242 15.24 2.66 23.76
CA LEU A 242 15.92 2.45 22.49
C LEU A 242 17.22 3.26 22.45
N ASP A 243 18.36 2.57 22.63
CA ASP A 243 19.69 3.14 22.48
C ASP A 243 20.17 3.01 21.05
N ILE A 244 20.50 4.15 20.44
CA ILE A 244 21.04 4.23 19.08
C ILE A 244 22.50 4.62 19.18
N SER A 245 23.36 3.68 18.81
CA SER A 245 24.80 3.88 18.84
C SER A 245 25.41 3.75 17.45
N ALA A 246 26.65 4.24 17.32
CA ALA A 246 27.43 4.19 16.09
C ALA A 246 26.74 4.79 14.86
N LEU A 247 25.80 5.73 15.05
CA LEU A 247 25.04 6.33 13.96
C LEU A 247 25.97 7.10 13.00
N ARG A 248 26.07 6.62 11.78
CA ARG A 248 26.79 7.24 10.66
C ARG A 248 25.90 7.22 9.43
N VAL A 249 26.38 7.79 8.32
CA VAL A 249 25.63 7.77 7.05
C VAL A 249 25.32 6.33 6.66
N GLY A 250 24.03 5.95 6.77
CA GLY A 250 23.51 4.63 6.43
C GLY A 250 23.90 3.49 7.36
N ARG A 251 24.44 3.78 8.55
CA ARG A 251 24.90 2.76 9.52
C ARG A 251 24.43 3.13 10.91
N GLY A 252 23.99 2.13 11.67
CA GLY A 252 23.58 2.32 13.05
C GLY A 252 23.36 0.99 13.75
N ARG A 253 23.30 1.06 15.07
CA ARG A 253 23.11 -0.09 15.94
C ARG A 253 22.03 0.25 16.96
N ILE A 254 21.09 -0.68 17.15
CA ILE A 254 20.00 -0.57 18.11
C ILE A 254 20.21 -1.55 19.26
N ILE A 255 20.14 -1.05 20.48
CA ILE A 255 20.22 -1.85 21.71
C ILE A 255 19.05 -1.44 22.59
N ASP A 256 18.35 -2.39 23.20
CA ASP A 256 17.43 -2.06 24.29
C ASP A 256 18.24 -1.86 25.57
N GLN A 257 18.15 -0.68 26.16
CA GLN A 257 18.65 -0.47 27.50
C GLN A 257 17.88 -1.35 28.48
N ASN A 258 18.60 -1.90 29.47
CA ASN A 258 18.00 -2.72 30.52
C ASN A 258 17.30 -1.83 31.56
N GLU A 259 16.25 -1.13 31.12
CA GLU A 259 15.37 -0.33 31.94
C GLU A 259 14.00 -1.00 31.97
N SER A 260 13.68 -1.64 33.10
CA SER A 260 12.45 -2.42 33.26
C SER A 260 11.19 -1.54 33.42
N GLN A 261 11.35 -0.25 33.75
CA GLN A 261 10.27 0.71 33.94
C GLN A 261 10.65 2.09 33.38
N PRO A 262 10.80 2.23 32.05
CA PRO A 262 11.12 3.52 31.47
C PRO A 262 9.98 4.49 31.69
N THR A 263 10.33 5.75 31.97
CA THR A 263 9.34 6.81 32.08
C THR A 263 9.55 7.86 31.01
N LEU A 264 8.46 8.46 30.55
CA LEU A 264 8.51 9.56 29.60
C LEU A 264 7.70 10.73 30.16
N ALA A 265 8.34 11.90 30.21
CA ALA A 265 7.69 13.11 30.70
C ALA A 265 7.05 13.89 29.55
N TYR A 266 5.90 14.51 29.82
CA TYR A 266 5.22 15.40 28.89
C TYR A 266 4.51 16.53 29.62
N THR A 267 4.16 17.58 28.87
CA THR A 267 3.38 18.70 29.39
C THR A 267 1.92 18.51 28.99
N ASP A 268 1.03 18.47 29.98
CA ASP A 268 -0.40 18.34 29.74
C ASP A 268 -1.06 19.67 29.31
N ALA A 269 -2.36 19.62 29.03
CA ALA A 269 -3.13 20.80 28.62
C ALA A 269 -3.21 21.91 29.70
N ALA A 270 -2.93 21.59 30.97
CA ALA A 270 -2.86 22.58 32.05
C ALA A 270 -1.46 23.22 32.18
N GLY A 271 -0.48 22.75 31.41
CA GLY A 271 0.91 23.20 31.49
C GLY A 271 1.71 22.50 32.57
N GLU A 272 1.18 21.42 33.16
CA GLU A 272 1.86 20.66 34.21
C GLU A 272 2.71 19.53 33.61
N SER A 273 3.86 19.26 34.24
CA SER A 273 4.72 18.16 33.84
C SER A 273 4.18 16.85 34.40
N GLN A 274 3.72 15.98 33.51
CA GLN A 274 3.31 14.62 33.82
C GLN A 274 4.42 13.63 33.45
N SER A 275 4.41 12.46 34.07
CA SER A 275 5.31 11.35 33.74
C SER A 275 4.52 10.06 33.65
N VAL A 276 4.77 9.26 32.62
CA VAL A 276 4.03 8.03 32.33
C VAL A 276 4.94 6.83 32.15
N SER A 277 4.40 5.66 32.50
CA SER A 277 5.01 4.36 32.26
C SER A 277 4.36 3.65 31.07
N PRO A 278 5.01 2.62 30.49
CA PRO A 278 4.52 1.97 29.28
C PRO A 278 3.15 1.30 29.47
N ALA A 279 2.23 1.58 28.55
CA ALA A 279 0.92 0.93 28.47
C ALA A 279 0.52 0.71 27.01
N ASP A 280 -0.40 -0.22 26.78
CA ASP A 280 -1.00 -0.44 25.46
C ASP A 280 -1.95 0.71 25.06
N LEU A 281 -2.54 0.59 23.86
CA LEU A 281 -3.51 1.57 23.34
C LEU A 281 -4.80 1.72 24.17
N ARG A 282 -5.03 0.87 25.17
CA ARG A 282 -6.27 0.81 25.96
C ARG A 282 -6.14 1.32 27.37
N GLY A 283 -4.96 1.20 27.97
CA GLY A 283 -4.81 1.46 29.41
C GLY A 283 -3.94 0.47 30.12
N ASN A 284 -3.73 -0.68 29.52
CA ASN A 284 -3.20 -1.81 30.25
C ASN A 284 -1.69 -1.61 30.39
N PRO A 285 -1.18 -1.56 31.63
CA PRO A 285 0.25 -1.50 31.87
C PRO A 285 0.95 -2.67 31.19
N LEU A 286 2.10 -2.42 30.57
CA LEU A 286 2.93 -3.48 30.02
C LEU A 286 3.71 -4.17 31.15
N PRO A 287 4.08 -5.46 30.98
CA PRO A 287 4.96 -6.17 31.92
C PRO A 287 6.22 -5.36 32.23
N SER A 288 6.60 -5.36 33.52
CA SER A 288 7.74 -4.61 34.05
C SER A 288 8.71 -5.47 34.85
N ASP A 289 8.59 -6.80 34.75
CA ASP A 289 9.32 -7.79 35.56
C ASP A 289 10.75 -8.06 35.07
N GLY A 290 11.28 -7.26 34.13
CA GLY A 290 12.69 -7.25 33.72
C GLY A 290 13.08 -8.37 32.74
N ASP A 291 12.29 -9.44 32.65
CA ASP A 291 12.51 -10.54 31.70
C ASP A 291 12.07 -10.21 30.26
N VAL A 292 11.19 -9.21 30.09
CA VAL A 292 10.66 -8.77 28.79
C VAL A 292 10.83 -7.27 28.64
N ALA A 293 11.50 -6.85 27.56
CA ALA A 293 11.62 -5.43 27.24
C ALA A 293 10.24 -4.80 26.97
N PRO A 294 9.93 -3.60 27.50
CA PRO A 294 8.63 -2.93 27.28
C PRO A 294 8.25 -2.80 25.81
N ARG A 295 9.24 -2.55 24.93
CA ARG A 295 9.06 -2.49 23.47
C ARG A 295 8.58 -3.82 22.89
N ALA A 296 9.14 -4.95 23.34
CA ALA A 296 8.74 -6.28 22.91
C ALA A 296 7.33 -6.64 23.41
N ALA A 297 7.01 -6.28 24.65
CA ALA A 297 5.66 -6.45 25.18
C ALA A 297 4.62 -5.61 24.43
N LEU A 298 4.95 -4.35 24.12
CA LEU A 298 4.08 -3.50 23.31
C LEU A 298 3.89 -4.12 21.92
N ALA A 299 4.98 -4.54 21.26
CA ALA A 299 4.92 -5.15 19.94
C ALA A 299 4.01 -6.39 19.91
N ASP A 300 4.11 -7.29 20.91
CA ASP A 300 3.23 -8.46 21.01
C ASP A 300 1.75 -8.07 21.12
N VAL A 301 1.44 -7.02 21.88
CA VAL A 301 0.08 -6.50 21.98
C VAL A 301 -0.39 -5.90 20.66
N LEU A 302 0.42 -5.04 20.02
CA LEU A 302 0.07 -4.35 18.79
C LEU A 302 -0.25 -5.33 17.65
N VAL A 303 0.55 -6.38 17.47
CA VAL A 303 0.36 -7.35 16.38
C VAL A 303 -0.81 -8.32 16.60
N ARG A 304 -1.46 -8.25 17.77
CA ARG A 304 -2.68 -9.02 18.11
C ARG A 304 -3.94 -8.17 18.06
N THR A 305 -3.82 -6.88 17.79
CA THR A 305 -4.97 -5.99 17.69
C THR A 305 -5.76 -6.22 16.40
N PRO A 306 -7.10 -6.06 16.41
CA PRO A 306 -7.89 -6.05 15.17
C PRO A 306 -7.46 -4.97 14.17
N GLN A 307 -6.85 -3.89 14.68
CA GLN A 307 -6.37 -2.77 13.87
C GLN A 307 -5.27 -3.18 12.90
N LEU A 308 -4.42 -4.15 13.27
CA LEU A 308 -3.44 -4.69 12.33
C LEU A 308 -4.13 -5.35 11.13
N GLY A 309 -5.17 -6.17 11.38
CA GLY A 309 -5.99 -6.79 10.34
C GLY A 309 -6.61 -5.75 9.41
N PHE A 310 -7.27 -4.73 9.99
CA PHE A 310 -7.81 -3.61 9.21
C PHE A 310 -6.73 -2.93 8.36
N ALA A 311 -5.60 -2.58 8.97
CA ALA A 311 -4.56 -1.78 8.34
C ALA A 311 -3.91 -2.50 7.15
N VAL A 312 -3.76 -3.82 7.25
CA VAL A 312 -3.29 -4.68 6.14
C VAL A 312 -4.36 -4.81 5.06
N VAL A 313 -5.61 -5.14 5.43
CA VAL A 313 -6.73 -5.29 4.50
C VAL A 313 -6.94 -4.00 3.71
N ASN A 314 -7.06 -2.87 4.39
CA ASN A 314 -7.33 -1.58 3.76
C ASN A 314 -6.22 -1.17 2.78
N ARG A 315 -4.94 -1.43 3.10
CA ARG A 315 -3.82 -1.12 2.20
C ARG A 315 -3.77 -2.01 0.98
N LEU A 316 -3.90 -3.32 1.14
CA LEU A 316 -3.88 -4.24 -0.01
C LEU A 316 -5.11 -4.04 -0.90
N TRP A 317 -6.26 -3.77 -0.31
CA TRP A 317 -7.49 -3.40 -1.03
C TRP A 317 -7.31 -2.10 -1.80
N ALA A 318 -6.78 -1.05 -1.15
CA ALA A 318 -6.48 0.22 -1.82
C ALA A 318 -5.44 0.08 -2.92
N ALA A 319 -4.45 -0.79 -2.77
CA ALA A 319 -3.46 -1.06 -3.81
C ALA A 319 -4.06 -1.79 -5.02
N ALA A 320 -5.09 -2.62 -4.83
CA ALA A 320 -5.74 -3.41 -5.88
C ALA A 320 -6.83 -2.63 -6.63
N LEU A 321 -7.68 -1.93 -5.88
CA LEU A 321 -8.87 -1.24 -6.38
C LEU A 321 -8.67 0.27 -6.46
N ASN A 322 -7.49 0.75 -6.08
CA ASN A 322 -7.06 2.15 -6.10
C ASN A 322 -7.76 3.04 -5.07
N TYR A 323 -8.67 2.51 -4.26
CA TYR A 323 -9.29 3.25 -3.17
C TYR A 323 -9.50 2.30 -1.98
N GLY A 324 -9.25 2.78 -0.76
CA GLY A 324 -9.44 2.00 0.46
C GLY A 324 -10.86 2.09 0.99
N PHE A 325 -11.18 1.31 2.02
CA PHE A 325 -12.40 1.47 2.79
C PHE A 325 -12.45 2.76 3.59
N THR A 326 -11.30 3.42 3.80
CA THR A 326 -11.19 4.75 4.38
C THR A 326 -10.11 5.55 3.66
N LEU A 327 -10.26 6.87 3.63
CA LEU A 327 -9.29 7.80 3.07
C LEU A 327 -8.97 8.90 4.10
N PRO A 328 -7.70 9.15 4.45
CA PRO A 328 -6.49 8.43 4.03
C PRO A 328 -6.46 6.94 4.47
N VAL A 329 -5.72 6.10 3.72
CA VAL A 329 -5.65 4.63 3.94
C VAL A 329 -5.14 4.24 5.35
N ASP A 330 -4.47 5.17 6.03
CA ASP A 330 -3.82 5.01 7.32
C ASP A 330 -4.47 5.89 8.42
N ASN A 331 -5.70 6.35 8.21
CA ASN A 331 -6.40 7.25 9.12
C ASN A 331 -7.87 6.87 9.32
N ILE A 332 -8.12 5.74 9.98
CA ILE A 332 -9.45 5.47 10.52
C ILE A 332 -9.76 6.50 11.59
N SER A 333 -10.86 7.22 11.40
CA SER A 333 -11.38 8.11 12.44
C SER A 333 -12.86 8.36 12.24
N ARG A 334 -13.50 9.05 13.19
CA ARG A 334 -14.89 9.51 13.01
C ARG A 334 -15.08 10.41 11.79
N GLN A 335 -14.03 11.11 11.35
CA GLN A 335 -14.08 11.95 10.14
C GLN A 335 -13.90 11.16 8.85
N ASN A 336 -13.21 10.01 8.92
CA ASN A 336 -12.96 9.14 7.79
C ASN A 336 -13.57 7.75 8.08
N PRO A 337 -14.92 7.64 8.09
CA PRO A 337 -15.58 6.39 8.40
C PRO A 337 -15.23 5.31 7.37
N VAL A 338 -15.26 4.07 7.83
CA VAL A 338 -15.05 2.88 6.99
C VAL A 338 -16.29 2.66 6.14
N SER A 339 -16.15 2.54 4.81
CA SER A 339 -17.29 2.39 3.89
C SER A 339 -18.06 1.09 4.07
N HIS A 340 -17.36 -0.02 4.37
CA HIS A 340 -17.95 -1.34 4.57
C HIS A 340 -17.41 -1.97 5.87
N PRO A 341 -17.84 -1.51 7.06
CA PRO A 341 -17.25 -1.94 8.33
C PRO A 341 -17.35 -3.46 8.54
N GLU A 342 -18.50 -4.07 8.23
CA GLU A 342 -18.70 -5.52 8.36
C GLU A 342 -17.76 -6.34 7.46
N LEU A 343 -17.52 -5.86 6.24
CA LEU A 343 -16.63 -6.50 5.27
C LEU A 343 -15.18 -6.44 5.75
N VAL A 344 -14.74 -5.27 6.21
CA VAL A 344 -13.36 -5.09 6.68
C VAL A 344 -13.12 -5.85 7.97
N ASP A 345 -14.08 -5.88 8.89
CA ASP A 345 -13.99 -6.69 10.11
C ASP A 345 -13.89 -8.18 9.77
N MET A 346 -14.73 -8.67 8.85
CA MET A 346 -14.66 -10.07 8.38
C MET A 346 -13.29 -10.38 7.76
N LEU A 347 -12.80 -9.54 6.86
CA LEU A 347 -11.48 -9.72 6.23
C LEU A 347 -10.34 -9.62 7.24
N GLY A 348 -10.44 -8.72 8.22
CA GLY A 348 -9.49 -8.56 9.32
C GLY A 348 -9.43 -9.79 10.23
N GLU A 349 -10.58 -10.40 10.53
CA GLU A 349 -10.65 -11.67 11.25
C GLU A 349 -10.07 -12.82 10.43
N GLN A 350 -10.40 -12.90 9.13
CA GLN A 350 -9.89 -13.96 8.26
C GLN A 350 -8.38 -13.85 8.04
N ILE A 351 -7.84 -12.68 7.76
CA ILE A 351 -6.39 -12.54 7.57
C ILE A 351 -5.63 -12.90 8.86
N ALA A 352 -6.16 -12.54 10.03
CA ALA A 352 -5.59 -12.99 11.30
C ALA A 352 -5.69 -14.51 11.52
N ALA A 353 -6.76 -15.16 11.04
CA ALA A 353 -6.92 -16.62 11.08
C ALA A 353 -6.04 -17.37 10.05
N HIS A 354 -5.60 -16.68 9.01
CA HIS A 354 -4.68 -17.16 7.98
C HIS A 354 -3.25 -16.62 8.21
N ASP A 355 -2.87 -16.41 9.47
CA ASP A 355 -1.51 -16.02 9.88
C ASP A 355 -0.96 -14.78 9.15
N TYR A 356 -1.84 -13.85 8.78
CA TYR A 356 -1.48 -12.65 8.01
C TYR A 356 -0.73 -12.94 6.68
N ASP A 357 -1.11 -14.02 6.00
CA ASP A 357 -0.59 -14.35 4.67
C ASP A 357 -1.07 -13.33 3.62
N LEU A 358 -0.13 -12.52 3.13
CA LEU A 358 -0.41 -11.47 2.13
C LEU A 358 -0.93 -12.05 0.81
N ARG A 359 -0.44 -13.22 0.38
CA ARG A 359 -0.86 -13.85 -0.89
C ARG A 359 -2.29 -14.35 -0.80
N GLU A 360 -2.71 -14.87 0.36
CA GLU A 360 -4.11 -15.26 0.60
C GLU A 360 -5.05 -14.06 0.49
N LEU A 361 -4.75 -12.96 1.18
CA LEU A 361 -5.58 -11.76 1.10
C LEU A 361 -5.68 -11.22 -0.34
N GLN A 362 -4.56 -11.15 -1.05
CA GLN A 362 -4.54 -10.73 -2.45
C GLN A 362 -5.33 -11.67 -3.35
N ARG A 363 -5.28 -12.99 -3.10
CA ARG A 363 -6.11 -13.98 -3.80
C ARG A 363 -7.59 -13.64 -3.64
N TRP A 364 -8.04 -13.37 -2.42
CA TRP A 364 -9.43 -13.04 -2.14
C TRP A 364 -9.87 -11.76 -2.84
N ILE A 365 -8.99 -10.75 -2.87
CA ILE A 365 -9.25 -9.46 -3.54
C ILE A 365 -9.32 -9.64 -5.06
N VAL A 366 -8.32 -10.27 -5.68
CA VAL A 366 -8.20 -10.39 -7.14
C VAL A 366 -9.31 -11.26 -7.76
N LEU A 367 -9.83 -12.23 -7.00
CA LEU A 367 -10.96 -13.07 -7.42
C LEU A 367 -12.33 -12.51 -7.00
N SER A 368 -12.39 -11.34 -6.38
CA SER A 368 -13.66 -10.70 -5.99
C SER A 368 -14.36 -10.04 -7.19
N ASP A 369 -15.68 -9.88 -7.07
CA ASP A 369 -16.50 -9.15 -8.04
C ASP A 369 -16.00 -7.72 -8.22
N ALA A 370 -15.55 -7.06 -7.14
CA ALA A 370 -15.02 -5.69 -7.18
C ALA A 370 -13.81 -5.57 -8.12
N PHE A 371 -12.88 -6.53 -8.06
CA PHE A 371 -11.72 -6.55 -8.94
C PHE A 371 -12.09 -6.85 -10.39
N ASP A 372 -13.18 -7.57 -10.62
CA ASP A 372 -13.68 -7.85 -11.95
C ASP A 372 -14.45 -6.68 -12.59
N ARG A 373 -14.83 -5.64 -11.84
CA ARG A 373 -15.61 -4.53 -12.42
C ARG A 373 -14.76 -3.62 -13.32
N SER A 374 -15.30 -3.21 -14.46
CA SER A 374 -14.68 -2.18 -15.32
C SER A 374 -14.47 -0.86 -14.58
N ASP A 375 -13.50 -0.06 -15.01
CA ASP A 375 -13.25 1.30 -14.51
C ASP A 375 -14.24 2.35 -15.04
N VAL A 376 -14.94 2.02 -16.14
CA VAL A 376 -15.89 2.91 -16.81
C VAL A 376 -17.11 3.13 -15.94
N MET A 377 -17.34 4.38 -15.57
CA MET A 377 -18.54 4.77 -14.83
C MET A 377 -19.77 4.69 -15.74
N THR A 378 -20.86 4.13 -15.20
CA THR A 378 -22.16 4.01 -15.85
C THR A 378 -23.16 4.98 -15.21
N ALA A 379 -24.28 5.24 -15.89
CA ALA A 379 -25.33 6.09 -15.34
C ALA A 379 -26.02 5.49 -14.10
N ARG A 380 -25.73 4.22 -13.78
CA ARG A 380 -26.33 3.47 -12.67
C ARG A 380 -25.39 3.29 -11.49
N ASN A 381 -24.18 3.83 -11.54
CA ASN A 381 -23.23 3.86 -10.43
C ASN A 381 -22.50 5.19 -10.27
N GLU A 382 -23.14 6.30 -10.67
CA GLU A 382 -22.60 7.66 -10.45
C GLU A 382 -22.43 8.00 -8.96
N LEU A 383 -23.21 7.36 -8.08
CA LEU A 383 -23.07 7.47 -6.63
C LEU A 383 -21.74 6.90 -6.12
N ASP A 384 -21.09 6.04 -6.90
CA ASP A 384 -19.79 5.43 -6.57
C ASP A 384 -18.63 6.27 -7.11
N PHE A 385 -18.49 7.45 -6.51
CA PHE A 385 -17.47 8.43 -6.91
C PHE A 385 -16.74 9.01 -5.70
N PRO A 386 -15.96 8.20 -4.97
CA PRO A 386 -15.44 8.59 -3.66
C PRO A 386 -14.36 9.68 -3.71
N ASP A 387 -13.84 10.00 -4.90
CA ASP A 387 -12.94 11.15 -5.11
C ASP A 387 -13.66 12.50 -4.92
N CYS A 388 -14.99 12.56 -4.99
CA CYS A 388 -15.75 13.77 -4.63
C CYS A 388 -16.27 13.76 -3.18
N GLY A 389 -15.84 12.80 -2.36
CA GLY A 389 -16.25 12.64 -0.97
C GLY A 389 -17.52 11.81 -0.75
N SER A 390 -17.99 11.10 -1.76
CA SER A 390 -19.00 10.05 -1.57
C SER A 390 -18.38 8.77 -0.97
N VAL A 391 -19.24 7.84 -0.54
CA VAL A 391 -18.80 6.53 -0.04
C VAL A 391 -18.27 5.70 -1.20
N ALA A 392 -17.14 5.02 -0.99
CA ALA A 392 -16.61 4.06 -1.94
C ALA A 392 -17.46 2.77 -1.90
N TYR A 393 -18.25 2.50 -2.94
CA TYR A 393 -19.12 1.33 -3.07
C TYR A 393 -18.46 0.15 -3.79
N PHE A 394 -17.33 0.37 -4.47
CA PHE A 394 -16.57 -0.65 -5.21
C PHE A 394 -17.39 -1.35 -6.30
N SER A 395 -18.37 -0.63 -6.84
CA SER A 395 -19.21 -1.06 -7.96
C SER A 395 -18.47 -0.94 -9.30
N ARG A 396 -17.27 -0.36 -9.30
CA ARG A 396 -16.33 -0.23 -10.41
C ARG A 396 -14.91 -0.21 -9.88
N SER A 397 -13.94 -0.46 -10.76
CA SER A 397 -12.54 -0.16 -10.43
C SER A 397 -12.35 1.36 -10.39
N TYR A 398 -11.62 1.88 -9.40
CA TYR A 398 -11.27 3.29 -9.42
C TYR A 398 -9.99 3.48 -10.22
N TYR A 399 -9.90 4.64 -10.86
CA TYR A 399 -8.73 4.98 -11.64
C TYR A 399 -7.48 5.10 -10.76
N ARG A 400 -6.38 4.51 -11.24
CA ARG A 400 -5.01 4.75 -10.77
C ARG A 400 -4.26 5.50 -11.87
N PRO A 401 -3.63 6.65 -11.60
CA PRO A 401 -2.55 7.10 -12.45
C PRO A 401 -1.49 6.00 -12.52
N VAL A 402 -1.01 5.62 -13.71
CA VAL A 402 0.14 4.72 -13.81
C VAL A 402 1.29 5.37 -13.04
N LEU A 403 1.73 4.72 -11.96
CA LEU A 403 2.76 5.31 -11.12
C LEU A 403 4.11 5.16 -11.82
N PHE A 404 4.99 6.13 -11.63
CA PHE A 404 6.38 6.01 -12.06
C PHE A 404 7.02 4.72 -11.53
N GLN A 405 6.62 4.26 -10.34
CA GLN A 405 7.13 3.02 -9.75
C GLN A 405 6.70 1.80 -10.54
N ASP A 406 5.41 1.65 -10.85
CA ASP A 406 4.92 0.52 -11.66
C ASP A 406 5.56 0.57 -13.06
N ALA A 407 5.62 1.76 -13.67
CA ALA A 407 6.31 1.94 -14.94
C ALA A 407 7.80 1.59 -14.85
N SER A 408 8.50 2.03 -13.80
CA SER A 408 9.93 1.76 -13.59
C SER A 408 10.19 0.29 -13.27
N GLN A 409 9.32 -0.35 -12.50
CA GLN A 409 9.46 -1.74 -12.07
C GLN A 409 9.27 -2.69 -13.25
N GLY A 410 8.19 -2.54 -14.02
CA GLY A 410 7.98 -3.35 -15.21
C GLY A 410 9.08 -3.16 -16.23
N LEU A 411 9.69 -1.99 -16.23
CA LEU A 411 10.78 -1.67 -17.10
C LEU A 411 12.13 -2.24 -16.65
N ASP A 412 12.45 -2.15 -15.35
CA ASP A 412 13.61 -2.80 -14.77
C ASP A 412 13.55 -4.32 -14.91
N TRP A 413 12.36 -4.90 -14.75
CA TRP A 413 12.11 -6.32 -15.00
C TRP A 413 12.48 -6.71 -16.43
N LEU A 414 12.11 -5.87 -17.40
CA LEU A 414 12.56 -6.05 -18.78
C LEU A 414 14.07 -5.85 -18.94
N VAL A 415 14.67 -4.78 -18.41
CA VAL A 415 16.14 -4.56 -18.47
C VAL A 415 16.90 -5.82 -18.05
N GLN A 416 16.42 -6.49 -17.01
CA GLN A 416 17.08 -7.63 -16.39
C GLN A 416 16.71 -8.99 -17.00
N GLY A 417 15.98 -8.97 -18.13
CA GLY A 417 15.63 -10.18 -18.88
C GLY A 417 14.61 -11.05 -18.14
N GLY A 418 13.66 -10.43 -17.46
CA GLY A 418 12.63 -11.12 -16.68
C GLY A 418 13.10 -11.55 -15.29
N LYS A 419 14.03 -10.79 -14.70
CA LYS A 419 14.53 -11.03 -13.34
C LYS A 419 14.20 -9.85 -12.43
N PRO A 420 13.89 -10.11 -11.14
CA PRO A 420 13.63 -9.05 -10.18
C PRO A 420 14.85 -8.14 -9.99
N ARG A 421 14.60 -6.85 -9.78
CA ARG A 421 15.64 -5.84 -9.56
C ARG A 421 16.34 -6.02 -8.23
N VAL A 422 17.67 -6.00 -8.26
CA VAL A 422 18.48 -5.76 -7.05
C VAL A 422 18.41 -4.28 -6.72
N THR A 423 17.75 -3.92 -5.61
CA THR A 423 17.66 -2.52 -5.17
C THR A 423 19.02 -1.99 -4.74
N ASN A 424 19.42 -0.85 -5.34
CA ASN A 424 20.67 -0.16 -5.06
C ASN A 424 20.40 1.16 -4.30
N PRO A 425 21.28 1.57 -3.37
CA PRO A 425 21.07 2.77 -2.56
C PRO A 425 20.97 4.08 -3.37
N GLU A 426 21.58 4.12 -4.56
CA GLU A 426 21.52 5.29 -5.45
C GLU A 426 20.12 5.46 -6.07
N ASP A 427 19.42 4.35 -6.29
CA ASP A 427 18.11 4.26 -6.93
C ASP A 427 16.95 4.33 -5.92
N ALA A 428 17.23 4.06 -4.64
CA ALA A 428 16.29 4.04 -3.52
C ALA A 428 15.86 5.46 -3.06
N GLY A 429 15.52 6.34 -4.01
CA GLY A 429 15.03 7.69 -3.77
C GLY A 429 13.74 7.73 -2.91
N HIS A 430 13.32 8.95 -2.54
CA HIS A 430 12.06 9.15 -1.83
C HIS A 430 10.91 8.64 -2.71
N GLN A 431 10.22 7.60 -2.25
CA GLN A 431 8.98 7.16 -2.88
C GLN A 431 7.81 7.82 -2.15
N PRO A 432 6.98 8.61 -2.86
CA PRO A 432 5.81 9.20 -2.25
C PRO A 432 4.80 8.10 -1.89
N ASP A 433 4.24 8.17 -0.69
CA ASP A 433 3.09 7.33 -0.30
C ASP A 433 1.81 7.91 -0.90
N LEU A 434 1.50 7.48 -2.11
CA LEU A 434 0.37 8.00 -2.87
C LEU A 434 -0.97 7.48 -2.34
N LEU A 435 -1.02 6.32 -1.68
CA LEU A 435 -2.24 5.84 -1.03
C LEU A 435 -2.54 6.64 0.24
N GLY A 436 -1.52 6.94 1.03
CA GLY A 436 -1.64 7.80 2.22
C GLY A 436 -1.83 9.30 1.91
N SER A 437 -1.45 9.74 0.70
CA SER A 437 -1.58 11.14 0.25
C SER A 437 -2.66 11.41 -0.79
N ARG A 438 -3.43 10.38 -1.22
CA ARG A 438 -4.61 10.59 -2.08
C ARG A 438 -5.58 11.54 -1.37
N GLN A 439 -5.99 12.58 -2.09
CA GLN A 439 -6.98 13.56 -1.63
C GLN A 439 -8.23 13.45 -2.50
N GLN A 440 -9.35 13.91 -1.96
CA GLN A 440 -10.55 14.13 -2.75
C GLN A 440 -10.28 15.23 -3.77
N ASP A 441 -10.61 14.95 -5.03
CA ASP A 441 -10.45 15.87 -6.15
C ASP A 441 -11.67 15.78 -7.06
N ALA A 442 -12.58 16.74 -6.95
CA ALA A 442 -13.79 16.78 -7.76
C ALA A 442 -13.51 17.00 -9.26
N SER A 443 -12.31 17.51 -9.64
CA SER A 443 -11.91 17.66 -11.05
C SER A 443 -11.67 16.31 -11.76
N ALA A 444 -11.56 15.24 -10.97
CA ALA A 444 -11.55 13.86 -11.42
C ALA A 444 -12.87 13.41 -12.06
N TYR A 445 -13.97 14.15 -11.87
CA TYR A 445 -15.29 13.73 -12.35
C TYR A 445 -15.30 13.55 -13.86
N ARG A 446 -15.94 12.47 -14.32
CA ARG A 446 -16.15 12.15 -15.74
C ARG A 446 -17.62 11.85 -15.97
N LYS A 447 -18.09 12.00 -17.21
CA LYS A 447 -19.47 11.64 -17.54
C LYS A 447 -19.61 10.12 -17.65
N PRO A 448 -20.80 9.55 -17.40
CA PRO A 448 -21.07 8.16 -17.71
C PRO A 448 -20.66 7.78 -19.13
N GLY A 449 -19.99 6.64 -19.28
CA GLY A 449 -19.49 6.13 -20.56
C GLY A 449 -18.11 6.66 -20.96
N GLU A 450 -17.52 7.60 -20.21
CA GLU A 450 -16.13 8.02 -20.41
C GLU A 450 -15.20 7.19 -19.52
N ARG A 451 -14.08 6.71 -20.09
CA ARG A 451 -12.98 6.18 -19.28
C ARG A 451 -12.39 7.30 -18.44
N ALA A 452 -11.93 6.95 -17.24
CA ALA A 452 -11.23 7.90 -16.39
C ALA A 452 -9.94 8.34 -17.11
N LYS A 453 -9.84 9.64 -17.45
CA LYS A 453 -8.58 10.21 -17.90
C LYS A 453 -7.62 10.30 -16.72
N ALA A 454 -6.34 10.07 -16.98
CA ALA A 454 -5.26 10.35 -16.06
C ALA A 454 -5.47 11.69 -15.35
N ILE A 455 -5.84 11.63 -14.06
CA ILE A 455 -5.69 12.76 -13.16
C ILE A 455 -4.18 12.88 -13.00
N GLN A 456 -3.61 13.75 -13.82
CA GLN A 456 -2.19 14.04 -13.83
C GLN A 456 -1.97 15.01 -12.67
N PRO A 457 -1.30 14.59 -11.57
CA PRO A 457 -0.98 15.55 -10.52
C PRO A 457 -0.07 16.60 -11.15
N GLU A 458 -0.55 17.85 -11.24
CA GLU A 458 0.25 18.97 -11.72
C GLU A 458 1.57 19.02 -10.94
N GLY A 459 2.69 18.76 -11.61
CA GLY A 459 4.04 18.78 -11.04
C GLY A 459 4.73 17.41 -10.88
N ALA A 460 4.01 16.31 -10.67
CA ALA A 460 4.65 14.99 -10.48
C ALA A 460 5.17 14.41 -11.81
N ILE A 461 4.39 14.52 -12.87
CA ILE A 461 4.74 13.97 -14.20
C ILE A 461 5.89 14.75 -14.84
N GLY A 462 5.93 16.09 -14.71
CA GLY A 462 7.05 16.88 -15.23
C GLY A 462 8.41 16.49 -14.66
N GLN A 463 8.46 16.01 -13.41
CA GLN A 463 9.68 15.53 -12.77
C GLN A 463 10.00 14.06 -13.09
N LEU A 464 8.99 13.23 -13.36
CA LEU A 464 9.12 11.79 -13.49
C LEU A 464 9.21 11.30 -14.95
N MET A 465 8.67 12.06 -15.91
CA MET A 465 8.64 11.70 -17.34
C MET A 465 10.04 11.54 -17.95
N PRO A 466 10.99 12.47 -17.75
CA PRO A 466 12.33 12.30 -18.32
C PRO A 466 13.05 11.06 -17.77
N MET A 467 12.79 10.71 -16.50
CA MET A 467 13.35 9.50 -15.90
C MET A 467 12.68 8.24 -16.45
N ALA A 468 11.35 8.22 -16.61
CA ALA A 468 10.64 7.07 -17.16
C ALA A 468 11.06 6.80 -18.61
N GLU A 469 11.17 7.85 -19.41
CA GLU A 469 11.69 7.80 -20.79
C GLU A 469 13.13 7.27 -20.84
N LEU A 470 14.02 7.81 -19.99
CA LEU A 470 15.42 7.38 -19.93
C LEU A 470 15.57 5.91 -19.53
N VAL A 471 14.86 5.46 -18.49
CA VAL A 471 14.89 4.05 -18.08
C VAL A 471 14.29 3.20 -19.21
N ALA A 472 13.26 3.69 -19.92
CA ALA A 472 12.52 2.95 -20.93
C ALA A 472 13.42 2.61 -22.11
N VAL A 473 14.10 3.64 -22.57
CA VAL A 473 15.07 3.57 -23.65
C VAL A 473 16.26 2.74 -23.24
N ARG A 474 16.78 2.89 -22.00
CA ARG A 474 17.86 2.04 -21.49
C ARG A 474 17.50 0.56 -21.48
N ALA A 475 16.28 0.19 -21.12
CA ALA A 475 15.86 -1.21 -21.17
C ALA A 475 15.83 -1.77 -22.59
N LEU A 476 15.25 -1.00 -23.52
CA LEU A 476 15.13 -1.41 -24.92
C LEU A 476 16.50 -1.52 -25.60
N THR A 477 17.44 -0.64 -25.24
CA THR A 477 18.78 -0.57 -25.85
C THR A 477 19.82 -1.48 -25.18
N ASN A 478 19.67 -1.80 -23.90
CA ASN A 478 20.58 -2.73 -23.21
C ASN A 478 20.31 -4.21 -23.53
N GLN A 479 19.13 -4.54 -24.08
CA GLN A 479 18.85 -5.90 -24.54
C GLN A 479 19.50 -6.16 -25.91
N GLN A 480 20.70 -6.75 -25.90
CA GLN A 480 21.50 -7.02 -27.11
C GLN A 480 20.84 -7.95 -28.15
N ASN A 481 19.67 -8.54 -27.86
CA ASN A 481 19.03 -9.57 -28.68
C ASN A 481 17.66 -9.19 -29.26
N LEU A 482 17.15 -7.98 -29.03
CA LEU A 482 15.86 -7.57 -29.62
C LEU A 482 16.06 -6.96 -31.01
N THR A 483 15.20 -7.35 -31.96
CA THR A 483 15.08 -6.63 -33.24
C THR A 483 14.42 -5.26 -33.02
N PRO A 484 14.60 -4.28 -33.93
CA PRO A 484 13.94 -2.97 -33.81
C PRO A 484 12.42 -3.07 -33.68
N GLU A 485 11.80 -3.98 -34.42
CA GLU A 485 10.36 -4.23 -34.32
C GLU A 485 9.96 -4.78 -32.94
N GLN A 486 10.77 -5.68 -32.37
CA GLN A 486 10.55 -6.18 -31.00
C GLN A 486 10.75 -5.08 -29.96
N GLN A 487 11.70 -4.16 -30.16
CA GLN A 487 11.89 -3.00 -29.28
C GLN A 487 10.67 -2.08 -29.30
N MET A 488 10.10 -1.79 -30.47
CA MET A 488 8.88 -0.99 -30.59
C MET A 488 7.69 -1.70 -29.96
N TRP A 489 7.52 -2.98 -30.23
CA TRP A 489 6.44 -3.76 -29.64
C TRP A 489 6.56 -3.80 -28.11
N HIS A 490 7.78 -3.97 -27.58
CA HIS A 490 8.06 -3.86 -26.14
C HIS A 490 7.75 -2.45 -25.62
N ALA A 491 8.05 -1.39 -26.37
CA ALA A 491 7.72 -0.01 -25.96
C ALA A 491 6.22 0.21 -25.75
N TYR A 492 5.36 -0.36 -26.62
CA TYR A 492 3.90 -0.27 -26.45
C TYR A 492 3.38 -1.07 -25.26
N LEU A 493 3.90 -2.29 -25.04
CA LEU A 493 3.56 -3.03 -23.83
C LEU A 493 4.03 -2.32 -22.55
N LEU A 494 5.22 -1.73 -22.61
CA LEU A 494 5.85 -1.01 -21.50
C LEU A 494 5.06 0.22 -21.09
N VAL A 495 4.67 1.02 -22.08
CA VAL A 495 4.09 2.33 -21.82
C VAL A 495 2.56 2.28 -21.78
N SER A 496 1.95 1.50 -22.66
CA SER A 496 0.48 1.42 -22.83
C SER A 496 -0.15 0.16 -22.26
N GLY A 497 0.62 -0.80 -21.78
CA GLY A 497 0.08 -2.04 -21.23
C GLY A 497 -0.65 -2.93 -22.25
N ARG A 498 -0.49 -2.67 -23.55
CA ARG A 498 -1.17 -3.38 -24.64
C ARG A 498 -0.29 -3.54 -25.87
N GLU A 499 -0.61 -4.50 -26.71
CA GLU A 499 0.07 -4.64 -28.00
C GLU A 499 -0.23 -3.41 -28.90
N PRO A 500 0.76 -2.98 -29.72
CA PRO A 500 0.49 -1.98 -30.74
C PRO A 500 -0.47 -2.56 -31.77
N THR A 501 -1.43 -1.75 -32.22
CA THR A 501 -2.15 -2.05 -33.45
C THR A 501 -1.17 -2.09 -34.62
N ARG A 502 -1.56 -2.76 -35.72
CA ARG A 502 -0.74 -2.80 -36.93
C ARG A 502 -0.39 -1.40 -37.44
N ALA A 503 -1.32 -0.44 -37.35
CA ALA A 503 -1.09 0.94 -37.78
C ALA A 503 -0.06 1.67 -36.90
N GLU A 504 -0.16 1.49 -35.59
CA GLU A 504 0.75 2.06 -34.60
C GLU A 504 2.18 1.50 -34.73
N LEU A 505 2.30 0.20 -34.98
CA LEU A 505 3.61 -0.43 -35.19
C LEU A 505 4.28 0.07 -36.47
N GLU A 506 3.53 0.21 -37.56
CA GLU A 506 4.06 0.76 -38.82
C GLU A 506 4.49 2.23 -38.67
N GLN A 507 3.77 3.04 -37.88
CA GLN A 507 4.18 4.41 -37.55
C GLN A 507 5.46 4.44 -36.73
N ALA A 508 5.58 3.59 -35.71
CA ALA A 508 6.78 3.47 -34.90
C ALA A 508 7.99 3.04 -35.75
N LYS A 509 7.80 2.08 -36.67
CA LYS A 509 8.83 1.66 -37.63
C LYS A 509 9.29 2.81 -38.51
N ALA A 510 8.36 3.58 -39.05
CA ALA A 510 8.68 4.74 -39.89
C ALA A 510 9.52 5.79 -39.14
N ILE A 511 9.21 6.05 -37.85
CA ILE A 511 9.99 6.97 -37.00
C ILE A 511 11.42 6.45 -36.80
N TYR A 512 11.56 5.15 -36.53
CA TYR A 512 12.85 4.51 -36.29
C TYR A 512 13.73 4.48 -37.55
N GLU A 513 13.17 4.07 -38.69
CA GLU A 513 13.89 4.03 -39.97
C GLU A 513 14.33 5.42 -40.44
N ALA A 514 13.53 6.46 -40.14
CA ALA A 514 13.85 7.84 -40.47
C ALA A 514 15.06 8.38 -39.70
N ALA A 515 15.40 7.80 -38.55
CA ALA A 515 16.44 8.31 -37.65
C ALA A 515 17.89 7.99 -38.10
N LYS A 516 18.08 7.00 -38.98
CA LYS A 516 19.36 6.65 -39.67
C LYS A 516 20.64 6.84 -38.83
N GLY A 517 20.97 5.89 -37.96
CA GLY A 517 22.16 5.96 -37.09
C GLY A 517 21.95 6.72 -35.78
N LYS A 518 20.69 7.04 -35.46
CA LYS A 518 20.22 7.64 -34.20
C LYS A 518 19.06 6.84 -33.62
N GLU A 519 19.23 5.53 -33.59
CA GLU A 519 18.20 4.57 -33.20
C GLU A 519 17.71 4.80 -31.76
N VAL A 520 18.61 5.22 -30.85
CA VAL A 520 18.29 5.55 -29.46
C VAL A 520 17.36 6.76 -29.39
N ASP A 521 17.69 7.87 -30.04
CA ASP A 521 16.85 9.08 -30.11
C ASP A 521 15.46 8.78 -30.71
N ALA A 522 15.38 7.81 -31.63
CA ALA A 522 14.11 7.39 -32.24
C ALA A 522 13.24 6.63 -31.24
N LEU A 523 13.83 5.71 -30.48
CA LEU A 523 13.14 5.00 -29.40
C LEU A 523 12.71 5.96 -28.28
N GLU A 524 13.54 6.95 -27.93
CA GLU A 524 13.19 8.02 -26.97
C GLU A 524 11.92 8.73 -27.42
N ARG A 525 11.87 9.17 -28.69
CA ARG A 525 10.69 9.82 -29.26
C ARG A 525 9.45 8.93 -29.26
N ILE A 526 9.59 7.65 -29.62
CA ILE A 526 8.46 6.71 -29.62
C ILE A 526 7.92 6.54 -28.20
N VAL A 527 8.79 6.28 -27.23
CA VAL A 527 8.43 6.14 -25.81
C VAL A 527 7.80 7.43 -25.28
N TRP A 528 8.40 8.59 -25.59
CA TRP A 528 7.88 9.89 -25.21
C TRP A 528 6.47 10.11 -25.74
N VAL A 529 6.24 9.84 -27.03
CA VAL A 529 4.90 9.95 -27.63
C VAL A 529 3.93 9.06 -26.86
N LEU A 530 4.27 7.79 -26.64
CA LEU A 530 3.39 6.86 -25.92
C LEU A 530 3.07 7.34 -24.49
N LEU A 531 4.05 7.86 -23.77
CA LEU A 531 3.86 8.39 -22.41
C LEU A 531 2.97 9.64 -22.41
N ASN A 532 2.98 10.42 -23.49
CA ASN A 532 2.19 11.65 -23.62
C ASN A 532 0.83 11.45 -24.31
N THR A 533 0.60 10.33 -25.01
CA THR A 533 -0.65 10.07 -25.75
C THR A 533 -1.54 9.01 -25.13
N ASN A 534 -1.12 8.31 -24.07
CA ASN A 534 -1.94 7.36 -23.30
C ASN A 534 -3.03 8.02 -22.43
N SER A 535 -3.66 9.10 -22.92
CA SER A 535 -4.65 9.90 -22.18
C SER A 535 -6.03 9.89 -22.82
#